data_AF-A0A8J8EVK7-F1
#
_entry.id   AF-A0A8J8EVK7-F1
#
_cell.length_a   1.000
_cell.length_b   1.000
_cell.length_c   1.000
_cell.angle_alpha   90.00
_cell.angle_beta   90.00
_cell.angle_gamma   90.00
#
_symmetry.space_group_name_H-M   'P 1'
#
loop_
_entity.id
_entity.type
_entity.pdbx_description
1 polymer ?
#
loop_
_entity_poly.entity_id
_entity_poly.type
_entity_poly.pdbx_seq_one_letter_code
_entity_poly.pdbx_strand_id
1 'polypeptide(L)'
;MREYNIVITGVGGQGILTAANLLGWAALHAGYKVRVGEVHGMSQRFGSVIAYVRFGEDVYGAMVPEGKADVILSFEPVEALRYINYLKKGGLVFTNARPIPPVQVSMGLAKYPSLEEIKKVVEEDFEAKFMAFDAEELAMKAGNVITTNVVLIGALTQTPGFPLDAEHVKEVIRVSVPPKAVEVNMKAFDLGVQAAKEMLGL
;
A
#
# COMPACT_ATOMS: atom_id res chain seq x y z
N MET A 1 20.11 -8.49 -0.15
CA MET A 1 18.74 -9.05 -0.25
C MET A 1 18.44 -9.31 -1.72
N ARG A 2 17.96 -10.51 -2.09
CA ARG A 2 17.73 -10.84 -3.51
C ARG A 2 16.59 -10.04 -4.13
N GLU A 3 15.42 -10.05 -3.49
CA GLU A 3 14.25 -9.28 -3.91
C GLU A 3 13.34 -8.97 -2.72
N TYR A 4 12.60 -7.86 -2.82
CA TYR A 4 11.47 -7.47 -2.00
C TYR A 4 10.34 -7.03 -2.94
N ASN A 5 9.14 -7.53 -2.67
CA ASN A 5 7.99 -7.40 -3.56
C ASN A 5 6.84 -6.73 -2.81
N ILE A 6 6.40 -5.57 -3.29
CA ILE A 6 5.22 -4.87 -2.79
C ILE A 6 4.17 -4.89 -3.89
N VAL A 7 2.96 -5.32 -3.54
CA VAL A 7 1.77 -5.19 -4.38
C VAL A 7 0.95 -4.05 -3.82
N ILE A 8 0.60 -3.07 -4.66
CA ILE A 8 -0.17 -1.90 -4.27
C ILE A 8 -1.51 -1.95 -4.98
N THR A 9 -2.60 -1.88 -4.23
CA THR A 9 -3.96 -2.14 -4.74
C THR A 9 -4.90 -1.02 -4.36
N GLY A 10 -5.97 -0.86 -5.13
CA GLY A 10 -7.05 0.07 -4.79
C GLY A 10 -7.87 0.46 -5.99
N VAL A 11 -8.52 1.61 -5.87
CA VAL A 11 -9.42 2.14 -6.88
C VAL A 11 -8.77 3.35 -7.58
N GLY A 12 -9.01 3.47 -8.89
CA GLY A 12 -8.49 4.57 -9.69
C GLY A 12 -8.81 5.95 -9.10
N GLY A 13 -7.78 6.78 -8.91
CA GLY A 13 -7.87 8.13 -8.32
C GLY A 13 -7.26 8.26 -6.91
N GLN A 14 -6.90 7.16 -6.25
CA GLN A 14 -6.38 7.18 -4.87
C GLN A 14 -4.87 7.46 -4.73
N GLY A 15 -4.14 7.63 -5.85
CA GLY A 15 -2.69 7.90 -5.82
C GLY A 15 -1.80 6.63 -5.73
N ILE A 16 -2.31 5.48 -6.17
CA ILE A 16 -1.61 4.19 -6.20
C ILE A 16 -0.28 4.26 -6.96
N LEU A 17 -0.30 4.84 -8.17
CA LEU A 17 0.91 4.99 -8.98
C LEU A 17 1.91 5.98 -8.36
N THR A 18 1.40 7.04 -7.74
CA THR A 18 2.26 7.96 -6.98
C THR A 18 2.96 7.23 -5.84
N ALA A 19 2.24 6.37 -5.11
CA ALA A 19 2.85 5.55 -4.06
C ALA A 19 3.90 4.57 -4.60
N ALA A 20 3.58 3.89 -5.70
CA ALA A 20 4.49 2.97 -6.37
C ALA A 20 5.79 3.67 -6.80
N ASN A 21 5.66 4.86 -7.40
CA ASN A 21 6.80 5.67 -7.82
C ASN A 21 7.63 6.15 -6.63
N LEU A 22 7.03 6.67 -5.57
CA LEU A 22 7.75 7.10 -4.37
C LEU A 22 8.57 5.96 -3.76
N LEU A 23 7.99 4.77 -3.64
CA LEU A 23 8.70 3.58 -3.15
C LEU A 23 9.80 3.13 -4.12
N GLY A 24 9.55 3.17 -5.42
CA GLY A 24 10.55 2.86 -6.44
C GLY A 24 11.74 3.82 -6.39
N TRP A 25 11.49 5.12 -6.27
CA TRP A 25 12.55 6.13 -6.10
C TRP A 25 13.32 5.95 -4.79
N ALA A 26 12.63 5.65 -3.69
CA ALA A 26 13.27 5.34 -2.41
C ALA A 26 14.19 4.12 -2.52
N ALA A 27 13.74 3.04 -3.17
CA ALA A 27 14.58 1.87 -3.39
C ALA A 27 15.75 2.14 -4.34
N LEU A 28 15.56 2.93 -5.40
CA LEU A 28 16.65 3.34 -6.30
C LEU A 28 17.71 4.16 -5.57
N HIS A 29 17.29 5.12 -4.75
CA HIS A 29 18.20 5.96 -3.95
C HIS A 29 18.95 5.15 -2.88
N ALA A 30 18.35 4.06 -2.38
CA ALA A 30 19.01 3.10 -1.51
C ALA A 30 19.98 2.14 -2.24
N GLY A 31 20.17 2.29 -3.56
CA GLY A 31 21.12 1.52 -4.35
C GLY A 31 20.60 0.17 -4.87
N TYR A 32 19.30 -0.11 -4.75
CA TYR A 32 18.72 -1.33 -5.28
C TYR A 32 18.42 -1.23 -6.78
N LYS A 33 18.41 -2.37 -7.48
CA LYS A 33 17.74 -2.46 -8.78
C LYS A 33 16.24 -2.45 -8.52
N VAL A 34 15.50 -1.70 -9.33
CA VAL A 34 14.05 -1.51 -9.13
C VAL A 34 13.30 -1.78 -10.43
N ARG A 35 12.15 -2.44 -10.31
CA ARG A 35 11.14 -2.52 -11.36
C ARG A 35 9.80 -2.10 -10.78
N VAL A 36 9.21 -1.08 -11.40
CA VAL A 36 7.84 -0.67 -11.14
C VAL A 36 7.00 -1.15 -12.33
N GLY A 37 5.94 -1.89 -12.05
CA GLY A 37 4.97 -2.35 -13.03
C GLY A 37 3.58 -1.90 -12.66
N GLU A 38 2.72 -1.70 -13.64
CA GLU A 38 1.31 -1.37 -13.41
C GLU A 38 0.44 -2.16 -14.36
N VAL A 39 -0.74 -2.55 -13.88
CA VAL A 39 -1.83 -3.02 -14.73
C VAL A 39 -3.01 -2.13 -14.44
N HIS A 40 -3.28 -1.21 -15.36
CA HIS A 40 -4.53 -0.46 -15.36
C HIS A 40 -5.60 -1.28 -16.07
N GLY A 41 -6.76 -1.48 -15.43
CA GLY A 41 -7.96 -1.86 -16.19
C GLY A 41 -8.31 -0.75 -17.19
N MET A 42 -9.06 -1.06 -18.25
CA MET A 42 -9.53 -0.07 -19.24
C MET A 42 -10.41 1.06 -18.65
N SER A 43 -10.74 1.02 -17.35
CA SER A 43 -11.51 2.04 -16.65
C SER A 43 -10.60 2.93 -15.79
N GLN A 44 -10.41 4.18 -16.22
CA GLN A 44 -9.53 5.16 -15.55
C GLN A 44 -10.14 5.79 -14.27
N ARG A 45 -11.42 5.54 -13.96
CA ARG A 45 -12.09 5.99 -12.72
C ARG A 45 -12.95 4.88 -12.15
N PHE A 46 -12.91 4.70 -10.83
CA PHE A 46 -13.66 3.66 -10.11
C PHE A 46 -13.32 2.20 -10.53
N GLY A 47 -12.28 2.00 -11.34
CA GLY A 47 -11.76 0.68 -11.68
C GLY A 47 -10.76 0.18 -10.64
N SER A 48 -10.66 -1.14 -10.54
CA SER A 48 -9.59 -1.82 -9.82
C SER A 48 -8.23 -1.50 -10.45
N VAL A 49 -7.26 -1.16 -9.62
CA VAL A 49 -5.88 -0.85 -10.02
C VAL A 49 -4.93 -1.69 -9.19
N ILE A 50 -3.95 -2.29 -9.87
CA ILE A 50 -2.83 -2.99 -9.26
C ILE A 50 -1.52 -2.43 -9.80
N ALA A 51 -0.60 -2.16 -8.89
CA ALA A 51 0.78 -1.79 -9.18
C ALA A 51 1.74 -2.70 -8.41
N TYR A 52 2.95 -2.81 -8.93
CA TYR A 52 4.02 -3.64 -8.42
C TYR A 52 5.25 -2.77 -8.17
N VAL A 53 5.86 -2.92 -7.00
CA VAL A 53 7.19 -2.38 -6.72
C VAL A 53 8.08 -3.54 -6.32
N ARG A 54 9.06 -3.87 -7.17
CA ARG A 54 10.02 -4.93 -6.94
C ARG A 54 11.42 -4.34 -6.86
N PHE A 55 12.17 -4.68 -5.83
CA PHE A 55 13.53 -4.16 -5.69
C PHE A 55 14.46 -5.10 -4.95
N GLY A 56 15.76 -5.03 -5.23
CA GLY A 56 16.78 -5.90 -4.67
C GLY A 56 18.02 -6.00 -5.56
N GLU A 57 18.86 -7.00 -5.32
CA GLU A 57 20.05 -7.28 -6.13
C GLU A 57 19.70 -7.93 -7.49
N ASP A 58 18.62 -8.71 -7.54
CA ASP A 58 18.28 -9.63 -8.65
C ASP A 58 16.84 -9.44 -9.16
N VAL A 59 16.48 -8.22 -9.54
CA VAL A 59 15.13 -7.90 -10.06
C VAL A 59 15.11 -7.79 -11.59
N TYR A 60 14.53 -8.80 -12.24
CA TYR A 60 14.51 -8.92 -13.71
C TYR A 60 13.14 -8.61 -14.34
N GLY A 61 12.03 -8.89 -13.65
CA GLY A 61 10.66 -8.68 -14.15
C GLY A 61 9.93 -7.58 -13.40
N ALA A 62 8.93 -6.96 -14.05
CA ALA A 62 8.13 -5.89 -13.45
C ALA A 62 6.91 -6.38 -12.66
N MET A 63 6.37 -7.57 -12.98
CA MET A 63 5.24 -8.16 -12.27
C MET A 63 5.71 -9.00 -11.09
N VAL A 64 4.99 -8.93 -9.97
CA VAL A 64 5.20 -9.82 -8.82
C VAL A 64 4.57 -11.18 -9.15
N PRO A 65 5.27 -12.32 -9.00
CA PRO A 65 4.64 -13.62 -9.14
C PRO A 65 3.65 -13.91 -8.01
N GLU A 66 2.68 -14.79 -8.25
CA GLU A 66 1.75 -15.22 -7.20
C GLU A 66 2.49 -15.85 -6.01
N GLY A 67 2.02 -15.58 -4.79
CA GLY A 67 2.62 -16.05 -3.55
C GLY A 67 4.02 -15.48 -3.25
N LYS A 68 4.44 -14.37 -3.88
CA LYS A 68 5.77 -13.76 -3.71
C LYS A 68 5.78 -12.34 -3.15
N ALA A 69 4.63 -11.68 -3.04
CA ALA A 69 4.56 -10.36 -2.40
C ALA A 69 4.87 -10.50 -0.90
N ASP A 70 5.79 -9.68 -0.41
CA ASP A 70 6.08 -9.55 1.02
C ASP A 70 4.97 -8.77 1.73
N VAL A 71 4.45 -7.75 1.05
CA VAL A 71 3.39 -6.87 1.55
C VAL A 71 2.39 -6.54 0.45
N ILE A 72 1.11 -6.52 0.81
CA ILE A 72 0.07 -5.81 0.05
C ILE A 72 -0.21 -4.47 0.75
N LEU A 73 -0.03 -3.37 0.02
CA LEU A 73 -0.39 -2.02 0.45
C LEU A 73 -1.67 -1.59 -0.27
N SER A 74 -2.81 -1.70 0.40
CA SER A 74 -4.11 -1.43 -0.20
C SER A 74 -4.71 -0.10 0.21
N PHE A 75 -5.30 0.58 -0.76
CA PHE A 75 -6.06 1.82 -0.59
C PHE A 75 -7.57 1.55 -0.41
N GLU A 76 -7.99 0.30 -0.55
CA GLU A 76 -9.38 -0.13 -0.46
C GLU A 76 -9.44 -1.60 0.05
N PRO A 77 -10.27 -1.95 1.06
CA PRO A 77 -10.21 -3.28 1.70
C PRO A 77 -10.48 -4.48 0.78
N VAL A 78 -11.48 -4.40 -0.10
CA VAL A 78 -11.83 -5.47 -1.04
C VAL A 78 -10.77 -5.61 -2.12
N GLU A 79 -10.08 -4.53 -2.50
CA GLU A 79 -8.97 -4.61 -3.44
C GLU A 79 -7.75 -5.36 -2.87
N ALA A 80 -7.54 -5.35 -1.55
CA ALA A 80 -6.55 -6.24 -0.93
C ALA A 80 -6.93 -7.71 -1.12
N LEU A 81 -8.22 -8.04 -0.89
CA LEU A 81 -8.73 -9.40 -1.05
C LEU A 81 -8.73 -9.84 -2.52
N ARG A 82 -9.01 -8.94 -3.47
CA ARG A 82 -9.01 -9.24 -4.91
C ARG A 82 -7.67 -9.77 -5.41
N TYR A 83 -6.57 -9.28 -4.83
CA TYR A 83 -5.21 -9.61 -5.25
C TYR A 83 -4.41 -10.36 -4.17
N ILE A 84 -5.11 -10.98 -3.21
CA ILE A 84 -4.49 -11.68 -2.08
C ILE A 84 -3.62 -12.87 -2.52
N ASN A 85 -3.91 -13.46 -3.69
CA ASN A 85 -3.13 -14.54 -4.32
C ASN A 85 -1.67 -14.17 -4.58
N TYR A 86 -1.33 -12.88 -4.64
CA TYR A 86 0.06 -12.44 -4.75
C TYR A 86 0.82 -12.49 -3.42
N LEU A 87 0.13 -12.45 -2.28
CA LEU A 87 0.77 -12.42 -0.97
C LEU A 87 1.39 -13.77 -0.63
N LYS A 88 2.64 -13.75 -0.16
CA LYS A 88 3.29 -14.95 0.36
C LYS A 88 2.67 -15.34 1.72
N LYS A 89 2.77 -16.62 2.07
CA LYS A 89 2.46 -17.10 3.43
C LYS A 89 3.28 -16.33 4.47
N GLY A 90 2.62 -15.87 5.53
CA GLY A 90 3.21 -15.01 6.56
C GLY A 90 3.45 -13.56 6.12
N GLY A 91 2.96 -13.17 4.94
CA GLY A 91 2.99 -11.79 4.45
C GLY A 91 2.08 -10.85 5.25
N LEU A 92 2.16 -9.56 4.95
CA LEU A 92 1.42 -8.52 5.65
C LEU A 92 0.53 -7.74 4.68
N VAL A 93 -0.68 -7.41 5.11
CA VAL A 93 -1.57 -6.47 4.43
C VAL A 93 -1.70 -5.23 5.29
N PHE A 94 -1.41 -4.06 4.73
CA PHE A 94 -1.88 -2.78 5.25
C PHE A 94 -2.97 -2.27 4.34
N THR A 95 -4.14 -1.95 4.89
CA THR A 95 -5.25 -1.37 4.10
C THR A 95 -5.82 -0.13 4.75
N ASN A 96 -6.13 0.87 3.91
CA ASN A 96 -7.10 1.89 4.29
C ASN A 96 -8.44 1.21 4.56
N ALA A 97 -9.06 1.47 5.71
CA ALA A 97 -10.28 0.82 6.18
C ALA A 97 -11.56 1.36 5.52
N ARG A 98 -11.48 2.50 4.82
CA ARG A 98 -12.65 3.10 4.16
C ARG A 98 -13.02 2.35 2.88
N PRO A 99 -14.24 1.79 2.80
CA PRO A 99 -14.67 1.08 1.61
C PRO A 99 -15.07 2.04 0.50
N ILE A 100 -14.80 1.65 -0.75
CA ILE A 100 -15.40 2.26 -1.94
C ILE A 100 -16.28 1.20 -2.58
N PRO A 101 -17.61 1.22 -2.33
CA PRO A 101 -18.50 0.20 -2.83
C PRO A 101 -18.45 0.09 -4.37
N PRO A 102 -18.21 -1.11 -4.92
CA PRO A 102 -18.37 -1.35 -6.35
C PRO A 102 -19.81 -1.10 -6.80
N VAL A 103 -20.02 -0.83 -8.08
CA VAL A 103 -21.34 -0.56 -8.67
C VAL A 103 -22.40 -1.60 -8.29
N GLN A 104 -22.02 -2.89 -8.28
CA GLN A 104 -22.92 -3.98 -7.90
C GLN A 104 -23.42 -3.86 -6.45
N VAL A 105 -22.57 -3.43 -5.52
CA VAL A 105 -22.96 -3.18 -4.13
C VAL A 105 -23.85 -1.94 -4.05
N SER A 106 -23.50 -0.86 -4.74
CA SER A 106 -24.31 0.37 -4.76
C SER A 106 -25.70 0.15 -5.36
N MET A 107 -25.85 -0.82 -6.27
CA MET A 107 -27.13 -1.22 -6.85
C MET A 107 -27.91 -2.24 -5.98
N GLY A 108 -27.37 -2.66 -4.84
CA GLY A 108 -27.99 -3.69 -3.98
C GLY A 108 -27.94 -5.11 -4.55
N LEU A 109 -27.12 -5.34 -5.59
CA LEU A 109 -26.96 -6.65 -6.25
C LEU A 109 -25.91 -7.54 -5.56
N ALA A 110 -25.10 -6.96 -4.67
CA ALA A 110 -24.09 -7.66 -3.89
C ALA A 110 -23.93 -7.00 -2.51
N LYS A 111 -23.35 -7.72 -1.56
CA LYS A 111 -22.99 -7.20 -0.23
C LYS A 111 -21.49 -6.94 -0.17
N TYR A 112 -21.10 -5.78 0.33
CA TYR A 112 -19.69 -5.50 0.64
C TYR A 112 -19.30 -6.27 1.92
N PRO A 113 -18.20 -7.05 1.91
CA PRO A 113 -17.79 -7.81 3.09
C PRO A 113 -17.30 -6.88 4.22
N SER A 114 -17.57 -7.23 5.47
CA SER A 114 -17.03 -6.48 6.60
C SER A 114 -15.51 -6.62 6.69
N LEU A 115 -14.84 -5.68 7.37
CA LEU A 115 -13.40 -5.79 7.62
C LEU A 115 -13.04 -7.07 8.40
N GLU A 116 -13.95 -7.57 9.23
CA GLU A 116 -13.78 -8.82 9.98
C GLU A 116 -13.88 -10.04 9.04
N GLU A 117 -14.82 -10.03 8.10
CA GLU A 117 -14.94 -11.07 7.06
C GLU A 117 -13.68 -11.09 6.18
N ILE A 118 -13.16 -9.93 5.76
CA ILE A 118 -11.92 -9.81 4.99
C ILE A 118 -10.73 -10.30 5.82
N LYS A 119 -10.59 -9.82 7.05
CA LYS A 119 -9.53 -10.23 7.98
C LYS A 119 -9.49 -11.74 8.14
N LYS A 120 -10.64 -12.35 8.36
CA LYS A 120 -10.76 -13.81 8.52
C LYS A 120 -10.19 -14.56 7.33
N VAL A 121 -10.55 -14.18 6.10
CA VAL A 121 -10.02 -14.81 4.89
C VAL A 121 -8.51 -14.63 4.78
N VAL A 122 -7.99 -13.42 5.02
CA VAL A 122 -6.55 -13.14 4.93
C VAL A 122 -5.75 -13.92 5.97
N GLU A 123 -6.24 -14.03 7.21
CA GLU A 123 -5.52 -14.68 8.30
C GLU A 123 -5.67 -16.21 8.29
N GLU A 124 -6.87 -16.74 8.00
CA GLU A 124 -7.15 -18.18 8.03
C GLU A 124 -6.79 -18.89 6.71
N ASP A 125 -7.19 -18.34 5.56
CA ASP A 125 -7.02 -19.03 4.27
C ASP A 125 -5.65 -18.77 3.63
N PHE A 126 -5.06 -17.59 3.89
CA PHE A 126 -3.75 -17.18 3.32
C PHE A 126 -2.61 -17.17 4.34
N GLU A 127 -2.90 -17.45 5.61
CA GLU A 127 -1.91 -17.51 6.69
C GLU A 127 -1.05 -16.23 6.76
N ALA A 128 -1.70 -15.07 6.57
CA ALA A 128 -1.08 -13.75 6.53
C ALA A 128 -1.60 -12.86 7.67
N LYS A 129 -1.07 -11.64 7.79
CA LYS A 129 -1.53 -10.64 8.76
C LYS A 129 -2.33 -9.55 8.07
N PHE A 130 -3.42 -9.11 8.68
CA PHE A 130 -4.28 -8.05 8.13
C PHE A 130 -4.39 -6.86 9.08
N MET A 131 -3.88 -5.71 8.63
CA MET A 131 -3.85 -4.46 9.38
C MET A 131 -4.68 -3.40 8.65
N ALA A 132 -5.86 -3.10 9.18
CA ALA A 132 -6.79 -2.12 8.62
C ALA A 132 -6.93 -0.91 9.54
N PHE A 133 -6.84 0.29 9.00
CA PHE A 133 -6.98 1.55 9.74
C PHE A 133 -7.48 2.67 8.81
N ASP A 134 -8.10 3.72 9.37
CA ASP A 134 -8.61 4.84 8.58
C ASP A 134 -7.45 5.78 8.16
N ALA A 135 -6.79 5.44 7.06
CA ALA A 135 -5.66 6.20 6.54
C ALA A 135 -6.08 7.59 6.02
N GLU A 136 -7.33 7.73 5.54
CA GLU A 136 -7.87 9.02 5.12
C GLU A 136 -8.11 9.95 6.32
N GLU A 137 -8.61 9.44 7.43
CA GLU A 137 -8.75 10.21 8.67
C GLU A 137 -7.39 10.71 9.16
N LEU A 138 -6.35 9.85 9.12
CA LEU A 138 -4.99 10.26 9.47
C LEU A 138 -4.43 11.30 8.48
N ALA A 139 -4.69 11.16 7.19
CA ALA A 139 -4.30 12.17 6.19
C ALA A 139 -5.01 13.51 6.40
N MET A 140 -6.29 13.48 6.80
CA MET A 140 -7.05 14.68 7.18
C MET A 140 -6.50 15.31 8.46
N LYS A 141 -6.11 14.52 9.47
CA LYS A 141 -5.41 15.00 10.68
C LYS A 141 -4.04 15.60 10.34
N ALA A 142 -3.36 15.07 9.33
CA ALA A 142 -2.11 15.65 8.81
C ALA A 142 -2.37 17.03 8.19
N GLY A 143 -3.51 17.18 7.50
CA GLY A 143 -4.01 18.45 6.97
C GLY A 143 -4.50 18.36 5.52
N ASN A 144 -4.38 17.21 4.86
CA ASN A 144 -4.83 17.02 3.49
C ASN A 144 -5.05 15.54 3.14
N VAL A 145 -6.28 15.17 2.77
CA VAL A 145 -6.66 13.79 2.36
C VAL A 145 -5.80 13.24 1.21
N ILE A 146 -5.26 14.10 0.34
CA ILE A 146 -4.38 13.68 -0.77
C ILE A 146 -3.12 12.95 -0.25
N THR A 147 -2.73 13.16 1.01
CA THR A 147 -1.59 12.50 1.65
C THR A 147 -1.88 11.09 2.17
N THR A 148 -3.07 10.52 1.89
CA THR A 148 -3.44 9.14 2.29
C THR A 148 -2.43 8.10 1.80
N ASN A 149 -1.90 8.29 0.59
CA ASN A 149 -0.82 7.44 0.08
C ASN A 149 0.44 7.48 0.95
N VAL A 150 0.80 8.64 1.48
CA VAL A 150 1.97 8.83 2.34
C VAL A 150 1.74 8.27 3.74
N VAL A 151 0.51 8.34 4.27
CA VAL A 151 0.14 7.61 5.50
C VAL A 151 0.37 6.11 5.32
N LEU A 152 -0.14 5.54 4.22
CA LEU A 152 0.03 4.12 3.93
C LEU A 152 1.51 3.73 3.74
N ILE A 153 2.30 4.56 3.07
CA ILE A 153 3.75 4.36 2.94
C ILE A 153 4.43 4.40 4.33
N GLY A 154 4.06 5.33 5.20
CA GLY A 154 4.55 5.38 6.57
C GLY A 154 4.29 4.08 7.32
N ALA A 155 3.06 3.56 7.24
CA ALA A 155 2.69 2.28 7.84
C ALA A 155 3.49 1.10 7.27
N LEU A 156 3.65 1.05 5.94
CA LEU A 156 4.44 0.03 5.24
C LEU A 156 5.88 -0.04 5.78
N THR A 157 6.51 1.08 6.15
CA THR A 157 7.88 1.09 6.66
C THR A 157 8.06 0.36 7.99
N GLN A 158 6.97 0.11 8.71
CA GLN A 158 6.97 -0.65 9.96
C GLN A 158 6.82 -2.15 9.75
N THR A 159 6.74 -2.62 8.49
CA THR A 159 6.76 -4.05 8.20
C THR A 159 8.03 -4.69 8.80
N PRO A 160 7.92 -5.78 9.57
CA PRO A 160 9.11 -6.46 10.10
C PRO A 160 10.09 -6.86 8.99
N GLY A 161 11.33 -6.39 9.10
CA GLY A 161 12.36 -6.64 8.09
C GLY A 161 12.23 -5.80 6.81
N PHE A 162 11.48 -4.70 6.84
CA PHE A 162 11.40 -3.78 5.70
C PHE A 162 12.80 -3.26 5.30
N PRO A 163 13.20 -3.37 4.03
CA PRO A 163 14.57 -3.09 3.59
C PRO A 163 14.93 -1.61 3.41
N LEU A 164 13.96 -0.71 3.39
CA LEU A 164 14.23 0.72 3.23
C LEU A 164 14.13 1.42 4.58
N ASP A 165 15.14 2.20 4.91
CA ASP A 165 15.12 3.05 6.09
C ASP A 165 14.04 4.14 5.98
N ALA A 166 13.36 4.43 7.09
CA ALA A 166 12.23 5.36 7.09
C ALA A 166 12.65 6.79 6.71
N GLU A 167 13.83 7.25 7.14
CA GLU A 167 14.32 8.59 6.77
C GLU A 167 14.69 8.67 5.29
N HIS A 168 15.19 7.58 4.69
CA HIS A 168 15.42 7.53 3.24
C HIS A 168 14.11 7.67 2.45
N VAL A 169 13.04 7.00 2.89
CA VAL A 169 11.72 7.14 2.26
C VAL A 169 11.18 8.56 2.41
N LYS A 170 11.32 9.16 3.60
CA LYS A 170 10.95 10.56 3.84
C LYS A 170 11.69 11.52 2.93
N GLU A 171 13.00 11.34 2.75
CA GLU A 171 13.80 12.23 1.90
C GLU A 171 13.31 12.22 0.46
N VAL A 172 13.02 11.05 -0.09
CA VAL A 172 12.41 10.94 -1.43
C VAL A 172 11.05 11.62 -1.50
N ILE A 173 10.22 11.49 -0.46
CA ILE A 173 8.94 12.22 -0.40
C ILE A 173 9.18 13.73 -0.41
N ARG A 174 10.13 14.25 0.40
CA ARG A 174 10.42 15.70 0.50
C ARG A 174 10.78 16.30 -0.86
N VAL A 175 11.59 15.61 -1.65
CA VAL A 175 12.02 16.11 -2.98
C VAL A 175 11.00 15.84 -4.09
N SER A 176 10.06 14.92 -3.89
CA SER A 176 9.04 14.55 -4.88
C SER A 176 7.76 15.38 -4.80
N VAL A 177 7.49 16.03 -3.66
CA VAL A 177 6.29 16.87 -3.46
C VAL A 177 6.62 18.35 -3.60
N PRO A 178 5.64 19.21 -3.92
CA PRO A 178 5.85 20.66 -3.93
C PRO A 178 6.35 21.15 -2.55
N PRO A 179 7.24 22.17 -2.48
CA PRO A 179 7.80 22.64 -1.22
C PRO A 179 6.77 22.96 -0.13
N LYS A 180 5.64 23.57 -0.52
CA LYS A 180 4.51 23.89 0.39
C LYS A 180 3.78 22.66 0.96
N ALA A 181 3.98 21.49 0.36
CA ALA A 181 3.34 20.24 0.75
C ALA A 181 4.29 19.31 1.53
N VAL A 182 5.54 19.71 1.76
CA VAL A 182 6.51 18.87 2.49
C VAL A 182 6.03 18.59 3.91
N GLU A 183 5.67 19.63 4.66
CA GLU A 183 5.28 19.50 6.08
C GLU A 183 4.07 18.57 6.26
N VAL A 184 3.01 18.77 5.46
CA VAL A 184 1.79 17.94 5.54
C VAL A 184 2.07 16.47 5.19
N ASN A 185 2.96 16.20 4.23
CA ASN A 185 3.35 14.83 3.89
C ASN A 185 4.23 14.18 4.97
N MET A 186 5.15 14.94 5.60
CA MET A 186 5.96 14.39 6.69
C MET A 186 5.08 14.02 7.89
N LYS A 187 4.13 14.88 8.26
CA LYS A 187 3.15 14.58 9.31
C LYS A 187 2.29 13.37 8.95
N ALA A 188 1.84 13.25 7.71
CA ALA A 188 1.08 12.09 7.24
C ALA A 188 1.89 10.79 7.36
N PHE A 189 3.16 10.82 6.96
CA PHE A 189 4.06 9.67 7.07
C PHE A 189 4.21 9.23 8.53
N ASP A 190 4.48 10.17 9.44
CA ASP A 190 4.68 9.87 10.87
C ASP A 190 3.41 9.32 11.52
N LEU A 191 2.22 9.82 11.16
CA LEU A 191 0.95 9.26 11.62
C LEU A 191 0.75 7.82 11.12
N GLY A 192 1.15 7.53 9.88
CA GLY A 192 1.14 6.16 9.34
C GLY A 192 2.07 5.23 10.10
N VAL A 193 3.28 5.69 10.41
CA VAL A 193 4.25 4.96 11.24
C VAL A 193 3.66 4.64 12.61
N GLN A 194 3.07 5.64 13.28
CA GLN A 194 2.48 5.46 14.61
C GLN A 194 1.35 4.43 14.58
N ALA A 195 0.40 4.56 13.64
CA ALA A 195 -0.72 3.63 13.50
C ALA A 195 -0.24 2.18 13.28
N ALA A 196 0.79 1.99 12.46
CA ALA A 196 1.35 0.66 12.23
C ALA A 196 2.04 0.08 13.45
N LYS A 197 2.78 0.89 14.22
CA LYS A 197 3.41 0.44 15.48
C LYS A 197 2.36 -0.02 16.49
N GLU A 198 1.29 0.74 16.66
CA GLU A 198 0.18 0.39 17.56
C GLU A 198 -0.47 -0.94 17.17
N MET A 199 -0.73 -1.17 15.88
CA MET A 199 -1.30 -2.43 15.38
C MET A 199 -0.33 -3.62 15.46
N LEU A 200 0.97 -3.37 15.29
CA LEU A 200 2.02 -4.40 15.35
C LEU A 200 2.51 -4.70 16.78
N GLY A 201 2.16 -3.86 17.75
CA GLY A 201 2.62 -3.97 19.14
C GLY A 201 4.10 -3.60 19.32
N LEU A 202 4.58 -2.59 18.58
CA LEU A 202 5.97 -2.09 18.58
C LEU A 202 6.19 -0.85 19.46
#